data_AF-A0A7R9LUH6-F1
#
_entry.id   AF-A0A7R9LUH6-F1
#
_cell.length_a   1.000
_cell.length_b   1.000
_cell.length_c   1.000
_cell.angle_alpha   90.00
_cell.angle_beta   90.00
_cell.angle_gamma   90.00
#
_symmetry.space_group_name_H-M   'P 1'
#
loop_
_entity.id
_entity.type
_entity.pdbx_description
1 polymer ?
#
loop_
_entity_poly.entity_id
_entity_poly.type
_entity_poly.pdbx_seq_one_letter_code
_entity_poly.pdbx_strand_id
1 'polypeptide(L)'
;RIVTALGKNWHVEHFVCAKCEKPFLGHRHYEKKGLAYCETHYHQLFGNLCFVCNQGDVFTALNKAWCVEHFQCSWCDTKLNQKSKFYDVDLKPCCKNCYAKFPTELKKRLKKQYTERTITTKSIL
;
A
#
# COMPACT_ATOMS: atom_id res chain seq x y z
N ARG A 1 5.62 31.88 -2.97
CA ARG A 1 6.56 31.23 -3.92
C ARG A 1 5.79 30.16 -4.71
N ILE A 2 6.05 30.00 -6.00
CA ILE A 2 5.36 29.07 -6.90
C ILE A 2 6.37 28.07 -7.46
N VAL A 3 5.92 26.84 -7.74
CA VAL A 3 6.68 25.80 -8.46
C VAL A 3 5.87 25.30 -9.66
N THR A 4 6.56 25.01 -10.75
CA THR A 4 5.96 24.40 -11.96
C THR A 4 6.28 22.91 -11.96
N ALA A 5 5.26 22.07 -11.90
CA ALA A 5 5.37 20.61 -11.85
C ALA A 5 4.08 19.95 -12.37
N LEU A 6 4.17 18.72 -12.88
CA LEU A 6 3.02 17.98 -13.44
C LEU A 6 2.24 18.78 -14.51
N GLY A 7 2.94 19.61 -15.30
CA GLY A 7 2.33 20.50 -16.30
C GLY A 7 1.48 21.64 -15.74
N LYS A 8 1.56 21.95 -14.44
CA LYS A 8 0.76 22.98 -13.75
C LYS A 8 1.63 23.83 -12.82
N ASN A 9 1.07 24.94 -12.35
CA ASN A 9 1.68 25.79 -11.33
C ASN A 9 1.05 25.51 -9.95
N TRP A 10 1.90 25.44 -8.93
CA TRP A 10 1.51 25.12 -7.56
C TRP A 10 2.10 26.12 -6.58
N HIS A 11 1.34 26.47 -5.55
CA HIS A 11 1.94 27.04 -4.34
C HIS A 11 2.84 25.98 -3.68
N VAL A 12 4.01 26.39 -3.21
CA VAL A 12 5.03 25.47 -2.64
C VAL A 12 4.47 24.59 -1.53
N GLU A 13 3.56 25.11 -0.71
CA GLU A 13 2.93 24.41 0.41
C GLU A 13 1.86 23.39 -0.03
N HIS A 14 1.27 23.59 -1.21
CA HIS A 14 0.22 22.73 -1.76
C HIS A 14 0.76 21.70 -2.74
N PHE A 15 2.02 21.80 -3.14
CA PHE A 15 2.69 20.74 -3.88
C PHE A 15 3.16 19.67 -2.90
N VAL A 16 2.29 18.69 -2.66
CA VAL A 16 2.43 17.65 -1.63
C VAL A 16 2.48 16.25 -2.22
N CYS A 17 3.03 15.30 -1.47
CA CYS A 17 2.94 13.88 -1.83
C CYS A 17 1.49 13.39 -1.77
N ALA A 18 1.00 12.77 -2.85
CA ALA A 18 -0.35 12.21 -2.93
C ALA A 18 -0.66 11.08 -1.93
N LYS A 19 0.35 10.57 -1.21
CA LYS A 19 0.17 9.50 -0.22
C LYS A 19 0.24 9.94 1.23
N CYS A 20 1.16 10.84 1.59
CA CYS A 20 1.31 11.30 2.97
C CYS A 20 1.02 12.79 3.16
N GLU A 21 0.66 13.49 2.09
CA GLU A 21 0.23 14.89 2.10
C GLU A 21 1.30 15.86 2.64
N LYS A 22 2.56 15.39 2.76
CA LYS A 22 3.69 16.24 3.14
C LYS A 22 4.13 17.09 1.95
N PRO A 23 4.35 18.41 2.14
CA PRO A 23 4.83 19.30 1.08
C PRO A 23 6.26 18.95 0.68
N PHE A 24 6.56 19.10 -0.60
CA PHE A 24 7.91 18.85 -1.10
C PHE A 24 8.87 19.98 -0.76
N LEU A 25 8.39 21.22 -0.60
CA LEU A 25 9.22 22.39 -0.23
C LEU A 25 10.48 22.57 -1.10
N GLY A 26 10.46 22.10 -2.35
CA GLY A 26 11.60 22.12 -3.28
C GLY A 26 12.44 20.85 -3.30
N HIS A 27 12.17 19.86 -2.45
CA HIS A 27 12.75 18.52 -2.53
C HIS A 27 12.25 17.76 -3.78
N ARG A 28 13.01 16.73 -4.16
CA ARG A 28 12.70 15.87 -5.30
C ARG A 28 11.33 15.20 -5.12
N HIS A 29 10.58 15.12 -6.21
CA HIS A 29 9.32 14.39 -6.30
C HIS A 29 9.38 13.40 -7.47
N TYR A 30 8.49 12.42 -7.45
CA TYR A 30 8.37 11.40 -8.48
C TYR A 30 6.93 11.35 -8.98
N GLU A 31 6.74 11.37 -10.30
CA GLU A 31 5.42 11.39 -10.92
C GLU A 31 4.93 9.99 -11.31
N LYS A 32 3.67 9.68 -10.98
CA LYS A 32 2.96 8.52 -11.53
C LYS A 32 1.50 8.87 -11.79
N LYS A 33 1.02 8.65 -13.02
CA LYS A 33 -0.38 8.90 -13.43
C LYS A 33 -0.86 10.32 -13.08
N GLY A 34 -0.01 11.33 -13.30
CA GLY A 34 -0.34 12.73 -13.01
C GLY A 34 -0.40 13.10 -11.52
N LEU A 35 0.10 12.23 -10.63
CA LEU A 35 0.22 12.49 -9.19
C LEU A 35 1.69 12.49 -8.78
N ALA A 36 2.05 13.39 -7.86
CA ALA A 36 3.39 13.48 -7.30
C ALA A 36 3.52 12.69 -5.99
N TYR A 37 4.62 11.96 -5.84
CA TYR A 37 4.95 11.16 -4.67
C TYR A 37 6.34 11.52 -4.15
N CYS A 38 6.55 11.41 -2.83
CA CYS A 38 7.91 11.38 -2.30
C CYS A 38 8.60 10.07 -2.72
N GLU A 39 9.93 10.08 -2.70
CA GLU A 39 10.76 8.92 -3.05
C GLU A 39 10.29 7.63 -2.39
N THR A 40 10.12 7.65 -1.07
CA THR A 40 9.68 6.51 -0.27
C THR A 40 8.35 5.96 -0.77
N HIS A 41 7.31 6.80 -0.90
CA HIS A 41 6.00 6.32 -1.34
C HIS A 41 5.98 5.91 -2.80
N TYR A 42 6.77 6.56 -3.67
CA TYR A 42 6.88 6.15 -5.06
C TYR A 42 7.42 4.73 -5.17
N HIS A 43 8.54 4.43 -4.49
CA HIS A 43 9.14 3.10 -4.53
C HIS A 43 8.33 2.04 -3.79
N GLN A 44 7.64 2.40 -2.71
CA GLN A 44 6.76 1.47 -1.99
C GLN A 44 5.48 1.10 -2.78
N LEU A 45 4.96 2.03 -3.60
CA LEU A 45 3.73 1.82 -4.36
C LEU A 45 3.97 1.28 -5.77
N PHE A 46 5.07 1.68 -6.40
CA PHE A 46 5.34 1.41 -7.82
C PHE A 46 6.73 0.85 -8.10
N GLY A 47 7.59 0.78 -7.09
CA GLY A 47 8.92 0.19 -7.19
C GLY A 47 8.95 -1.24 -6.68
N ASN A 48 10.18 -1.76 -6.57
CA ASN A 48 10.46 -3.12 -6.12
C ASN A 48 11.02 -3.12 -4.70
N LEU A 49 10.55 -2.19 -3.84
CA LEU A 49 11.04 -2.05 -2.47
C LEU A 49 9.97 -2.45 -1.46
N CYS A 50 10.39 -3.08 -0.37
CA CYS A 50 9.48 -3.56 0.65
C CYS A 50 8.79 -2.38 1.34
N PHE A 51 7.47 -2.47 1.51
CA PHE A 51 6.65 -1.46 2.17
C PHE A 51 7.12 -1.15 3.60
N VAL A 52 7.80 -2.08 4.28
CA VAL A 52 8.26 -1.93 5.66
C VAL A 52 9.72 -1.48 5.73
N CYS A 53 10.66 -2.23 5.14
CA CYS A 53 12.10 -1.95 5.27
C CYS A 53 12.73 -1.24 4.08
N ASN A 54 11.99 -0.99 3.00
CA ASN A 54 12.48 -0.33 1.79
C ASN A 54 13.67 -1.04 1.10
N GLN A 55 13.79 -2.36 1.27
CA GLN A 55 14.79 -3.21 0.61
C GLN A 55 14.19 -3.96 -0.58
N GLY A 56 15.05 -4.44 -1.49
CA GLY A 56 14.67 -5.22 -2.67
C GLY A 56 14.15 -6.64 -2.37
N ASP A 57 14.06 -7.47 -3.40
CA ASP A 57 13.60 -8.86 -3.33
C ASP A 57 12.20 -9.02 -2.72
N VAL A 58 11.25 -8.41 -3.42
CA VAL A 58 9.87 -8.30 -2.98
C VAL A 58 8.90 -9.00 -3.91
N PHE A 59 7.72 -9.29 -3.38
CA PHE A 59 6.55 -9.69 -4.15
C PHE A 59 5.36 -8.81 -3.81
N THR A 60 4.42 -8.72 -4.74
CA THR A 60 3.21 -7.91 -4.56
C THR A 60 2.11 -8.73 -3.89
N ALA A 61 1.59 -8.22 -2.78
CA ALA A 61 0.42 -8.75 -2.09
C ALA A 61 -0.32 -7.60 -1.39
N LEU A 62 -1.65 -7.69 -1.26
CA LEU A 62 -2.44 -6.69 -0.52
C LEU A 62 -2.21 -5.25 -1.01
N ASN A 63 -2.02 -5.09 -2.32
CA ASN A 63 -1.70 -3.82 -2.99
C ASN A 63 -0.43 -3.12 -2.46
N LYS A 64 0.56 -3.91 -2.02
CA LYS A 64 1.85 -3.47 -1.48
C LYS A 64 2.95 -4.45 -1.89
N ALA A 65 4.20 -3.99 -1.90
CA ALA A 65 5.37 -4.83 -2.06
C ALA A 65 5.88 -5.31 -0.69
N TRP A 66 6.17 -6.61 -0.55
CA TRP A 66 6.64 -7.22 0.69
C TRP A 66 7.87 -8.09 0.43
N CYS A 67 8.88 -8.01 1.29
CA CYS A 67 9.93 -9.02 1.32
C CYS A 67 9.50 -10.20 2.22
N VAL A 68 10.22 -11.33 2.10
CA VAL A 68 9.93 -12.56 2.85
C VAL A 68 9.93 -12.35 4.36
N GLU A 69 10.80 -11.46 4.86
CA GLU A 69 10.90 -11.19 6.30
C GLU A 69 9.73 -10.38 6.85
N HIS A 70 9.18 -9.44 6.08
CA HIS A 70 8.12 -8.54 6.55
C HIS A 70 6.71 -8.98 6.16
N PHE A 71 6.57 -10.03 5.34
CA PHE A 71 5.28 -10.64 5.09
C PHE A 71 4.88 -11.57 6.25
N GLN A 72 4.45 -10.98 7.36
CA GLN A 72 4.08 -11.67 8.59
C GLN A 72 2.75 -11.16 9.15
N CYS A 73 2.07 -11.98 9.95
CA CYS A 73 0.79 -11.60 10.56
C CYS A 73 0.93 -10.30 11.37
N SER A 74 0.17 -9.26 11.04
CA SER A 74 0.27 -7.97 11.72
C SER A 74 -0.23 -7.94 13.17
N TRP A 75 -0.67 -9.07 13.72
CA TRP A 75 -1.17 -9.22 15.10
C TRP A 75 -0.36 -10.19 15.95
N CYS A 76 0.49 -11.02 15.36
CA CYS A 76 1.25 -12.03 16.10
C CYS A 76 2.62 -12.32 15.50
N ASP A 77 3.02 -11.58 14.46
CA ASP A 77 4.30 -11.65 13.75
C ASP A 77 4.67 -13.04 13.21
N THR A 78 3.72 -13.98 13.19
CA THR A 78 3.91 -15.28 12.56
C THR A 78 4.21 -15.07 11.08
N LYS A 79 5.36 -15.56 10.63
CA LYS A 79 5.80 -15.48 9.23
C LYS A 79 4.75 -16.12 8.32
N LEU A 80 4.41 -15.42 7.25
CA LEU A 80 3.49 -15.88 6.23
C LEU A 80 4.27 -16.03 4.91
N ASN A 81 3.71 -16.82 4.01
CA ASN A 81 4.23 -16.93 2.65
C ASN A 81 3.06 -16.98 1.65
N GLN A 82 3.36 -16.86 0.36
CA GLN A 82 2.34 -16.87 -0.69
C GLN A 82 1.53 -18.18 -0.76
N LYS A 83 2.07 -19.28 -0.25
CA LYS A 83 1.40 -20.60 -0.23
C LYS A 83 0.53 -20.78 1.02
N SER A 84 0.81 -20.05 2.08
CA SER A 84 0.10 -20.14 3.36
C SER A 84 -1.24 -19.42 3.28
N LYS A 85 -2.25 -19.93 3.99
CA LYS A 85 -3.55 -19.27 4.07
C LYS A 85 -3.47 -18.06 5.01
N PHE A 86 -3.65 -16.87 4.46
CA PHE A 86 -3.78 -15.61 5.19
C PHE A 86 -5.03 -14.83 4.76
N TYR A 87 -5.37 -13.78 5.50
CA TYR A 87 -6.52 -12.92 5.25
C TYR A 87 -6.06 -11.46 5.10
N ASP A 88 -6.69 -10.73 4.19
CA ASP A 88 -6.52 -9.28 4.02
C ASP A 88 -7.38 -8.56 5.06
N VAL A 89 -6.73 -7.81 5.95
CA VAL A 89 -7.39 -6.97 6.94
C VAL A 89 -6.78 -5.58 6.81
N ASP A 90 -7.53 -4.65 6.20
CA ASP A 90 -7.08 -3.29 5.93
C ASP A 90 -5.72 -3.21 5.20
N LEU A 91 -5.53 -4.05 4.16
CA LEU A 91 -4.29 -4.17 3.38
C LEU A 91 -3.09 -4.69 4.19
N LYS A 92 -3.37 -5.39 5.30
CA LYS A 92 -2.38 -6.03 6.16
C LYS A 92 -2.63 -7.54 6.25
N PRO A 93 -1.57 -8.37 6.24
CA PRO A 93 -1.74 -9.81 6.27
C PRO A 93 -2.08 -10.30 7.69
N CYS A 94 -3.11 -11.15 7.80
CA CYS A 94 -3.56 -11.75 9.05
C CYS A 94 -3.52 -13.29 8.95
N CYS A 95 -2.93 -13.97 9.93
CA CYS A 95 -2.92 -15.43 9.96
C CYS A 95 -4.32 -15.99 10.31
N LYS A 96 -4.55 -17.26 9.98
CA LYS A 96 -5.81 -17.95 10.30
C LYS A 96 -6.17 -17.88 11.79
N ASN A 97 -5.18 -18.02 12.67
CA ASN A 97 -5.40 -18.04 14.12
C ASN A 97 -5.85 -16.67 14.65
N CYS A 98 -5.23 -15.59 14.19
CA CYS A 98 -5.65 -14.24 14.56
C CYS A 98 -7.00 -13.89 13.94
N TYR A 99 -7.20 -14.23 12.66
CA TYR A 99 -8.48 -14.00 11.98
C TYR A 99 -9.63 -14.72 12.69
N ALA A 100 -9.43 -15.94 13.18
CA ALA A 100 -10.44 -16.70 13.92
C ALA A 100 -10.91 -15.97 15.20
N LYS A 101 -10.05 -15.16 15.84
CA LYS A 101 -10.37 -14.38 17.03
C LYS A 101 -11.19 -13.12 16.75
N PHE A 102 -11.35 -12.71 15.49
CA PHE A 102 -12.10 -11.50 15.17
C PHE A 102 -13.62 -11.67 15.33
N PRO A 103 -14.35 -10.59 15.71
CA PRO A 103 -15.80 -10.57 15.73
C PRO A 103 -16.42 -10.98 14.39
N THR A 104 -17.57 -11.65 14.44
CA THR A 104 -18.30 -12.11 13.24
C THR A 104 -18.68 -10.96 12.31
N GLU A 105 -19.06 -9.81 12.85
CA GLU A 105 -19.39 -8.59 12.12
C GLU A 105 -18.20 -8.09 11.28
N LEU A 106 -16.99 -8.08 11.86
CA LEU A 106 -15.77 -7.68 11.18
C LEU A 106 -15.44 -8.65 10.04
N LYS A 107 -15.55 -9.96 10.28
CA LYS A 107 -15.34 -10.99 9.26
C LYS A 107 -16.31 -10.84 8.07
N LYS A 108 -17.58 -10.50 8.32
CA LYS A 108 -18.58 -10.23 7.27
C LYS A 108 -18.17 -9.02 6.42
N ARG A 109 -17.76 -7.92 7.06
CA ARG A 109 -17.28 -6.71 6.38
C ARG A 109 -16.07 -6.97 5.50
N LEU A 110 -15.08 -7.70 6.02
CA LEU A 110 -13.86 -8.06 5.28
C LEU A 110 -14.18 -8.93 4.06
N LYS A 111 -15.11 -9.89 4.19
CA LYS A 111 -15.57 -10.71 3.07
C LYS A 111 -16.26 -9.87 1.99
N LYS A 112 -17.11 -8.92 2.38
CA LYS A 112 -17.77 -7.97 1.46
C LYS A 112 -16.75 -7.11 0.71
N GLN A 113 -15.77 -6.53 1.42
CA GLN A 113 -14.69 -5.75 0.81
C GLN A 113 -13.86 -6.57 -0.18
N TYR A 114 -13.55 -7.84 0.14
CA TYR A 114 -12.86 -8.73 -0.78
C TYR A 114 -13.68 -8.96 -2.05
N THR A 115 -14.97 -9.27 -1.92
CA THR A 115 -15.84 -9.49 -3.08
C THR A 115 -15.95 -8.24 -3.96
N GLU A 116 -16.11 -7.05 -3.37
CA GLU A 116 -16.16 -5.77 -4.09
C GLU A 116 -14.85 -5.53 -4.87
N ARG A 117 -13.69 -5.70 -4.23
CA ARG A 117 -12.38 -5.56 -4.88
C ARG A 117 -12.18 -6.55 -6.03
N THR A 118 -12.64 -7.79 -5.89
CA THR A 118 -12.55 -8.79 -6.96
C THR A 118 -13.47 -8.48 -8.15
N ILE A 119 -14.64 -7.87 -7.90
CA ILE A 119 -15.56 -7.46 -8.96
C ILE A 119 -14.98 -6.26 -9.72
N THR A 120 -14.52 -5.22 -9.01
CA THR A 120 -13.91 -4.03 -9.63
C THR A 120 -12.69 -4.37 -10.48
N THR A 121 -11.84 -5.30 -10.02
CA THR A 121 -10.65 -5.73 -10.79
C THR A 121 -11.01 -6.51 -12.05
N LYS A 122 -12.16 -7.23 -12.07
CA LYS A 122 -12.65 -7.93 -13.27
C LYS A 122 -13.32 -7.00 -14.29
N SER A 123 -13.83 -5.84 -13.87
CA SER A 123 -14.49 -4.89 -14.78
C SER A 123 -13.54 -3.96 -15.54
N ILE A 124 -12.22 -4.05 -15.30
CA ILE A 124 -11.18 -3.26 -15.99
C ILE A 124 -10.38 -4.14 -16.99
N LEU A 125 -10.71 -5.43 -17.12
CA LEU A 125 -10.18 -6.34 -18.13
C LEU A 125 -11.25 -6.68 -19.17
#